data_AF-A0A2V7FAK5-F1
#
_entry.id   AF-A0A2V7FAK5-F1
#
_cell.length_a   1.000
_cell.length_b   1.000
_cell.length_c   1.000
_cell.angle_alpha   90.00
_cell.angle_beta   90.00
_cell.angle_gamma   90.00
#
_symmetry.space_group_name_H-M   'P 1'
#
loop_
_entity.id
_entity.type
_entity.pdbx_description
1 polymer ?
#
loop_
_entity_poly.entity_id
_entity_poly.type
_entity_poly.pdbx_seq_one_letter_code
_entity_poly.pdbx_strand_id
1 'polypeptide(L)'
;MAGVFTILALSLNLLLGYTGQLSLGHAAFFGIGAYTSALLSLPPLQWSFWLALPAAALASGLAGWGIGRLALKLRGAYFVLVTISFAGVISLVSINWMELTNGPLGLPGVPPPSLGPWTLRTKSAYWYLVLATAALAYFVCHRLVGSRIGRAFVAL
;
A
#
# COMPACT_ATOMS: atom_id res chain seq x y z
N MET A 1 4.53 13.55 -5.65
CA MET A 1 5.39 12.56 -4.95
C MET A 1 5.40 12.75 -3.45
N ALA A 2 5.63 13.97 -2.93
CA ALA A 2 5.63 14.24 -1.48
C ALA A 2 4.42 13.63 -0.72
N GLY A 3 3.18 13.86 -1.17
CA GLY A 3 1.99 13.35 -0.48
C GLY A 3 1.88 11.82 -0.39
N VAL A 4 2.39 11.07 -1.39
CA VAL A 4 2.40 9.60 -1.36
C VAL A 4 3.37 9.10 -0.30
N PHE A 5 4.54 9.72 -0.19
CA PHE A 5 5.50 9.40 0.87
C PHE A 5 5.01 9.80 2.25
N THR A 6 4.18 10.85 2.38
CA THR A 6 3.55 11.19 3.66
C THR A 6 2.64 10.07 4.15
N ILE A 7 1.86 9.44 3.26
CA ILE A 7 1.01 8.30 3.58
C ILE A 7 1.86 7.10 4.03
N LEU A 8 2.97 6.84 3.34
CA LEU A 8 3.89 5.77 3.68
C LEU A 8 4.61 6.02 5.03
N ALA A 9 4.96 7.28 5.31
CA ALA A 9 5.54 7.68 6.59
C ALA A 9 4.51 7.54 7.72
N LEU A 10 3.24 7.87 7.47
CA LEU A 10 2.14 7.68 8.43
C LEU A 10 1.95 6.21 8.79
N SER A 11 1.96 5.30 7.82
CA SER A 11 1.82 3.86 8.09
C SER A 11 3.02 3.29 8.83
N LEU A 12 4.24 3.72 8.48
CA LEU A 12 5.45 3.35 9.19
C LEU A 12 5.43 3.86 10.64
N ASN A 13 5.02 5.12 10.86
CA ASN A 13 4.89 5.70 12.19
C ASN A 13 3.84 4.97 13.04
N LEU A 14 2.79 4.42 12.42
CA LEU A 14 1.81 3.62 13.13
C LEU A 14 2.42 2.35 13.74
N LEU A 15 3.30 1.67 12.99
CA LEU A 15 4.00 0.48 13.48
C LEU A 15 5.10 0.85 14.48
N LEU A 16 6.03 1.71 14.09
CA LEU A 16 7.15 2.10 14.96
C LEU A 16 6.69 2.80 16.24
N GLY A 17 5.74 3.71 16.13
CA GLY A 17 5.30 4.55 17.25
C GLY A 17 4.39 3.84 18.24
N TYR A 18 3.61 2.84 17.81
CA TYR A 18 2.62 2.18 18.68
C TYR A 18 2.94 0.73 19.01
N THR A 19 3.63 -0.03 18.16
CA THR A 19 4.04 -1.41 18.45
C THR A 19 5.52 -1.54 18.82
N GLY A 20 6.32 -0.49 18.64
CA GLY A 20 7.77 -0.51 18.86
C GLY A 20 8.53 -1.42 17.89
N GLN A 21 7.87 -1.91 16.83
CA GLN A 21 8.46 -2.83 15.86
C GLN A 21 8.81 -2.10 14.56
N LEU A 22 10.07 -2.18 14.16
CA LEU A 22 10.55 -1.63 12.89
C LEU A 22 10.26 -2.62 11.76
N SER A 23 9.37 -2.26 10.83
CA SER A 23 9.04 -3.07 9.65
C SER A 23 9.70 -2.50 8.39
N LEU A 24 10.58 -3.29 7.77
CA LEU A 24 11.21 -2.96 6.48
C LEU A 24 10.41 -3.47 5.27
N GLY A 25 9.26 -4.09 5.52
CA GLY A 25 8.39 -4.68 4.49
C GLY A 25 7.48 -3.67 3.77
N HIS A 26 7.52 -2.38 4.15
CA HIS A 26 6.59 -1.36 3.64
C HIS A 26 6.62 -1.22 2.11
N ALA A 27 7.81 -1.35 1.51
CA ALA A 27 7.96 -1.29 0.06
C ALA A 27 7.20 -2.43 -0.67
N ALA A 28 7.11 -3.62 -0.07
CA ALA A 28 6.35 -4.72 -0.64
C ALA A 28 4.85 -4.46 -0.64
N PHE A 29 4.28 -3.95 0.46
CA PHE A 29 2.86 -3.61 0.51
C PHE A 29 2.50 -2.47 -0.46
N PHE A 30 3.40 -1.50 -0.61
CA PHE A 30 3.29 -0.45 -1.61
C PHE A 30 3.30 -1.03 -3.04
N GLY A 31 4.23 -1.94 -3.33
CA GLY A 31 4.32 -2.64 -4.61
C GLY A 31 3.06 -3.45 -4.93
N ILE A 32 2.56 -4.25 -3.98
CA ILE A 32 1.34 -5.05 -4.15
C ILE A 32 0.17 -4.14 -4.54
N GLY A 33 -0.05 -3.04 -3.82
CA GLY A 33 -1.12 -2.09 -4.15
C GLY A 33 -0.95 -1.46 -5.53
N ALA A 34 0.28 -1.07 -5.89
CA ALA A 34 0.58 -0.48 -7.20
C ALA A 34 0.32 -1.48 -8.35
N TYR A 35 0.81 -2.71 -8.23
CA TYR A 35 0.59 -3.76 -9.23
C TYR A 35 -0.88 -4.15 -9.34
N THR A 36 -1.60 -4.31 -8.22
CA THR A 36 -3.04 -4.58 -8.25
C THR A 36 -3.80 -3.46 -8.95
N SER A 37 -3.51 -2.20 -8.63
CA SER A 37 -4.17 -1.06 -9.29
C SER A 37 -3.86 -1.01 -10.78
N ALA A 38 -2.62 -1.30 -11.19
CA ALA A 38 -2.21 -1.32 -12.59
C ALA A 38 -2.89 -2.45 -13.36
N LEU A 39 -2.87 -3.67 -12.82
CA LEU A 39 -3.49 -4.85 -13.44
C LEU A 39 -5.01 -4.71 -13.63
N LEU A 40 -5.70 -4.11 -12.65
CA LEU A 40 -7.14 -3.86 -12.76
C LEU A 40 -7.47 -2.78 -13.81
N SER A 41 -6.60 -1.79 -13.95
CA SER A 41 -6.81 -0.65 -14.86
C SER A 41 -6.40 -0.95 -16.30
N LEU A 42 -5.58 -1.99 -16.52
CA LEU A 42 -5.10 -2.41 -17.83
C LEU A 42 -6.03 -3.47 -18.46
N PRO A 43 -5.94 -3.69 -19.78
CA PRO A 43 -6.61 -4.81 -20.43
C PRO A 43 -6.17 -6.15 -19.79
N PRO A 44 -7.10 -7.09 -19.53
CA PRO A 44 -8.46 -7.16 -20.06
C PRO A 44 -9.57 -6.54 -19.18
N LEU A 45 -9.31 -6.22 -17.91
CA LEU A 45 -10.38 -5.80 -16.98
C LEU A 45 -10.86 -4.37 -17.22
N GLN A 46 -9.94 -3.44 -17.52
CA GLN A 46 -10.24 -2.02 -17.77
C GLN A 46 -11.15 -1.39 -16.70
N TRP A 47 -10.95 -1.74 -15.43
CA TRP A 47 -11.74 -1.16 -14.34
C TRP A 47 -11.48 0.34 -14.21
N SER A 48 -12.53 1.07 -13.81
CA SER A 48 -12.38 2.48 -13.46
C SER A 48 -11.42 2.63 -12.28
N PHE A 49 -10.60 3.68 -12.31
CA PHE A 49 -9.66 4.02 -11.24
C PHE A 49 -10.31 4.01 -9.85
N TRP A 50 -11.57 4.47 -9.76
CA TRP A 50 -12.32 4.54 -8.50
C TRP A 50 -12.68 3.17 -7.91
N LEU A 51 -12.76 2.13 -8.73
CA LEU A 51 -12.94 0.74 -8.28
C LEU A 51 -11.60 0.05 -8.08
N ALA A 52 -10.61 0.34 -8.92
CA ALA A 52 -9.25 -0.18 -8.80
C ALA A 52 -8.58 0.26 -7.49
N LEU A 53 -8.82 1.48 -7.03
CA LEU A 53 -8.22 2.03 -5.80
C LEU A 53 -8.63 1.28 -4.52
N PRO A 54 -9.94 1.09 -4.20
CA PRO A 54 -10.34 0.30 -3.04
C PRO A 54 -9.97 -1.18 -3.21
N ALA A 55 -10.01 -1.74 -4.42
CA ALA A 55 -9.59 -3.12 -4.66
C ALA A 55 -8.09 -3.32 -4.39
N ALA A 56 -7.24 -2.37 -4.81
CA ALA A 56 -5.81 -2.38 -4.51
C ALA A 56 -5.54 -2.22 -3.00
N ALA A 57 -6.29 -1.36 -2.32
CA ALA A 57 -6.22 -1.22 -0.87
C ALA A 57 -6.62 -2.51 -0.14
N LEU A 58 -7.67 -3.19 -0.60
CA LEU A 58 -8.09 -4.49 -0.07
C LEU A 58 -7.05 -5.58 -0.32
N ALA A 59 -6.48 -5.66 -1.53
CA ALA A 59 -5.45 -6.65 -1.84
C ALA A 59 -4.18 -6.46 -0.98
N SER A 60 -3.70 -5.23 -0.86
CA SER A 60 -2.57 -4.90 0.01
C SER A 60 -2.91 -5.14 1.49
N GLY A 61 -4.15 -4.82 1.91
CA GLY A 61 -4.65 -5.08 3.25
C GLY A 61 -4.76 -6.56 3.60
N LEU A 62 -5.19 -7.41 2.66
CA LEU A 62 -5.25 -8.86 2.84
C LEU A 62 -3.85 -9.47 2.93
N ALA A 63 -2.92 -9.03 2.08
CA ALA A 63 -1.52 -9.43 2.19
C ALA A 63 -0.91 -8.98 3.53
N GLY A 64 -1.20 -7.75 3.96
CA GLY A 64 -0.82 -7.19 5.25
C GLY A 64 -1.41 -7.95 6.43
N TRP A 65 -2.65 -8.40 6.35
CA TRP A 65 -3.29 -9.22 7.38
C TRP A 65 -2.63 -10.59 7.49
N GLY A 66 -2.35 -11.25 6.36
CA GLY A 66 -1.66 -12.54 6.33
C GLY A 66 -0.26 -12.46 6.93
N ILE A 67 0.57 -11.54 6.45
CA ILE A 67 1.94 -11.34 6.96
C ILE A 67 1.92 -10.81 8.39
N GLY A 68 1.06 -9.85 8.71
CA GLY A 68 0.93 -9.27 10.04
C GLY A 68 0.57 -10.32 11.09
N ARG A 69 -0.34 -11.25 10.79
CA ARG A 69 -0.69 -12.35 11.70
C ARG A 69 0.49 -13.27 12.03
N LEU A 70 1.42 -13.45 11.09
CA LEU A 70 2.63 -14.24 11.29
C LEU A 70 3.72 -13.43 12.00
N ALA A 71 3.96 -12.21 11.53
CA ALA A 71 5.03 -11.35 11.98
C ALA A 71 4.80 -10.83 13.40
N LEU A 72 3.57 -10.48 13.79
CA LEU A 72 3.26 -9.97 15.13
C LEU A 72 3.51 -10.98 16.26
N LYS A 73 3.66 -12.27 15.94
CA LYS A 73 4.08 -13.29 16.92
C LYS A 73 5.57 -13.24 17.24
N LEU A 74 6.36 -12.59 16.39
CA LEU A 74 7.80 -12.46 16.51
C LEU A 74 8.15 -11.15 17.20
N ARG A 75 9.28 -11.12 17.91
CA ARG A 75 9.76 -9.93 18.64
C ARG A 75 11.19 -9.58 18.22
N GLY A 76 11.50 -8.29 18.27
CA GLY A 76 12.85 -7.76 18.03
C GLY A 76 13.38 -8.10 16.63
N ALA A 77 14.60 -8.65 16.57
CA ALA A 77 15.31 -8.91 15.32
C ALA A 77 14.58 -9.87 14.37
N TYR A 78 13.84 -10.85 14.90
CA TYR A 78 13.09 -11.82 14.09
C TYR A 78 11.97 -11.16 13.27
N PHE A 79 11.31 -10.14 13.82
CA PHE A 79 10.30 -9.38 13.09
C PHE A 79 10.93 -8.65 11.90
N VAL A 80 12.06 -7.97 12.13
CA VAL A 80 12.78 -7.24 11.08
C VAL A 80 13.20 -8.20 9.96
N LEU A 81 13.81 -9.34 10.32
CA LEU A 81 14.22 -10.38 9.36
C LEU A 81 13.07 -10.86 8.48
N VAL A 82 11.92 -11.18 9.05
CA VAL A 82 10.75 -11.62 8.28
C VAL A 82 10.26 -10.52 7.33
N THR A 83 10.22 -9.27 7.78
CA THR A 83 9.78 -8.15 6.93
C THR A 83 10.73 -7.86 5.77
N ILE A 84 12.05 -7.98 5.98
CA ILE A 84 13.06 -7.88 4.90
C ILE A 84 12.88 -9.03 3.92
N SER A 85 12.79 -10.26 4.41
CA SER A 85 12.62 -11.44 3.55
C SER A 85 11.35 -11.35 2.73
N PHE A 86 10.25 -10.90 3.31
CA PHE A 86 9.01 -10.65 2.58
C PHE A 86 9.19 -9.59 1.49
N ALA A 87 9.86 -8.48 1.78
CA ALA A 87 10.19 -7.47 0.77
C ALA A 87 11.06 -8.03 -0.38
N GLY A 88 12.02 -8.89 -0.04
CA GLY A 88 12.86 -9.59 -1.01
C GLY A 88 12.06 -10.52 -1.92
N VAL A 89 11.16 -11.34 -1.35
CA VAL A 89 10.31 -12.26 -2.11
C VAL A 89 9.39 -11.49 -3.06
N ILE A 90 8.75 -10.42 -2.60
CA ILE A 90 7.89 -9.60 -3.46
C ILE A 90 8.70 -8.91 -4.56
N SER A 91 9.92 -8.44 -4.26
CA SER A 91 10.82 -7.89 -5.29
C SER A 91 11.19 -8.94 -6.34
N LEU A 92 11.56 -10.15 -5.92
CA LEU A 92 11.88 -11.26 -6.81
C LEU A 92 10.69 -11.66 -7.69
N VAL A 93 9.50 -11.76 -7.09
CA VAL A 93 8.25 -11.99 -7.83
C VAL A 93 8.02 -10.89 -8.85
N SER A 94 8.20 -9.63 -8.46
CA SER A 94 7.94 -8.48 -9.34
C SER A 94 8.82 -8.48 -10.58
N ILE A 95 10.08 -8.92 -10.47
CA ILE A 95 11.03 -8.95 -11.60
C ILE A 95 11.00 -10.25 -12.40
N ASN A 96 10.70 -11.40 -11.79
CA ASN A 96 10.74 -12.70 -12.46
C ASN A 96 9.40 -13.08 -13.10
N TRP A 97 8.28 -12.59 -12.57
CA TRP A 97 6.95 -13.00 -13.02
C TRP A 97 6.50 -12.22 -14.27
N MET A 98 7.17 -12.47 -15.39
CA MET A 98 6.96 -11.79 -16.67
C MET A 98 5.49 -11.79 -17.14
N GLU A 99 4.77 -12.90 -17.00
CA GLU A 99 3.38 -13.00 -17.47
C GLU A 99 2.42 -12.05 -16.74
N LEU A 100 2.69 -11.74 -15.47
CA LEU A 100 1.79 -10.95 -14.63
C LEU A 100 2.29 -9.51 -14.48
N THR A 101 3.56 -9.32 -14.14
CA THR A 101 4.10 -7.97 -13.82
C THR A 101 4.84 -7.34 -15.00
N ASN A 102 5.03 -8.08 -16.09
CA ASN A 102 5.92 -7.71 -17.19
C ASN A 102 7.39 -7.51 -16.73
N GLY A 103 7.75 -8.15 -15.61
CA GLY A 103 9.11 -8.21 -15.09
C GLY A 103 9.75 -6.83 -14.85
N PRO A 104 11.01 -6.61 -15.27
CA PRO A 104 11.72 -5.34 -15.07
C PRO A 104 11.14 -4.16 -15.84
N LEU A 105 10.37 -4.41 -16.91
CA LEU A 105 9.77 -3.36 -17.75
C LEU A 105 8.56 -2.71 -17.05
N GLY A 106 7.97 -3.40 -16.09
CA GLY A 106 6.77 -2.96 -15.39
C GLY A 106 5.55 -2.84 -16.31
N LEU A 107 4.51 -2.21 -15.78
CA LEU A 107 3.22 -2.08 -16.46
C LEU A 107 3.02 -0.64 -16.97
N PRO A 108 3.45 -0.31 -18.21
CA PRO A 108 3.24 1.01 -18.79
C PRO A 108 1.78 1.22 -19.20
N GLY A 109 1.38 2.48 -19.36
CA GLY A 109 0.08 2.83 -19.95
C GLY A 109 -1.12 2.79 -18.99
N VAL A 110 -0.88 2.80 -17.67
CA VAL A 110 -1.97 2.94 -16.68
C VAL A 110 -2.71 4.27 -16.94
N PRO A 111 -4.02 4.22 -17.25
CA PRO A 111 -4.78 5.41 -17.61
C PRO A 111 -4.86 6.38 -16.42
N PRO A 112 -4.81 7.71 -16.66
CA PRO A 112 -4.97 8.68 -15.59
C PRO A 112 -6.39 8.57 -15.01
N PRO A 113 -6.56 8.88 -13.71
CA PRO A 113 -7.87 8.85 -13.07
C PRO A 113 -8.85 9.80 -13.80
N SER A 114 -10.03 9.30 -14.15
CA SER A 114 -11.10 10.09 -14.76
C SER A 114 -12.40 9.96 -13.96
N LEU A 115 -13.15 11.05 -13.83
CA LEU A 115 -14.50 11.07 -13.27
C LEU A 115 -15.48 11.23 -14.43
N GLY A 116 -15.93 10.11 -14.99
CA GLY A 116 -16.78 10.10 -16.19
C GLY A 116 -16.07 10.81 -17.36
N PRO A 117 -16.66 11.88 -17.96
CA PRO A 117 -16.05 12.60 -19.08
C PRO A 117 -14.89 13.53 -18.68
N TRP A 118 -14.64 13.74 -17.38
CA TRP A 118 -13.59 14.62 -16.89
C TRP A 118 -12.32 13.81 -16.63
N THR A 119 -11.30 14.00 -17.47
CA THR A 119 -9.97 13.40 -17.22
C THR A 119 -9.20 14.26 -16.23
N LEU A 120 -8.78 13.69 -15.08
CA LEU A 120 -7.95 14.39 -14.09
C LEU A 120 -6.49 14.38 -14.54
N ARG A 121 -6.24 14.85 -15.77
CA ARG A 121 -4.91 14.91 -16.38
C ARG A 121 -4.11 16.12 -15.88
N THR A 122 -4.81 17.12 -15.34
CA THR A 122 -4.20 18.36 -14.83
C THR A 122 -3.43 18.10 -13.54
N LYS A 123 -2.20 18.61 -13.46
CA LYS A 123 -1.30 18.48 -12.30
C LYS A 123 -1.97 18.89 -10.97
N SER A 124 -2.82 19.91 -11.00
CA SER A 124 -3.61 20.37 -9.85
C SER A 124 -4.64 19.35 -9.38
N ALA A 125 -5.39 18.74 -10.31
CA ALA A 125 -6.41 17.74 -10.00
C ALA A 125 -5.79 16.48 -9.36
N TYR A 126 -4.66 16.02 -9.88
CA TYR A 126 -3.91 14.91 -9.28
C TYR A 126 -3.40 15.26 -7.88
N TRP A 127 -2.96 16.51 -7.67
CA TRP A 127 -2.53 16.97 -6.35
C TRP A 127 -3.67 16.95 -5.32
N TYR A 128 -4.87 17.44 -5.69
CA TYR A 128 -6.04 17.37 -4.82
C TYR A 128 -6.45 15.93 -4.51
N LEU A 129 -6.36 15.01 -5.47
CA LEU A 129 -6.64 13.59 -5.26
C LEU A 129 -5.67 12.97 -4.25
N VAL A 130 -4.37 13.22 -4.39
CA VAL A 130 -3.36 12.75 -3.44
C VAL A 130 -3.55 13.36 -2.05
N LEU A 131 -3.94 14.64 -1.98
CA LEU A 131 -4.20 15.29 -0.70
C LEU A 131 -5.45 14.73 -0.03
N ALA A 132 -6.52 14.48 -0.79
CA ALA A 132 -7.75 13.87 -0.28
C ALA A 132 -7.48 12.44 0.24
N THR A 133 -6.73 11.63 -0.50
CA THR A 133 -6.36 10.27 -0.04
C THR A 133 -5.43 10.31 1.17
N ALA A 134 -4.51 11.29 1.24
CA ALA A 134 -3.64 11.47 2.41
C ALA A 134 -4.43 11.91 3.65
N ALA A 135 -5.36 12.85 3.51
CA ALA A 135 -6.24 13.29 4.59
C ALA A 135 -7.13 12.15 5.09
N LEU A 136 -7.67 11.34 4.17
CA LEU A 136 -8.46 10.16 4.50
C LEU A 136 -7.61 9.12 5.24
N ALA A 137 -6.39 8.83 4.75
CA ALA A 137 -5.46 7.92 5.41
C ALA A 137 -5.10 8.40 6.82
N TYR A 138 -4.84 9.70 7.00
CA TYR A 138 -4.60 10.31 8.31
C TYR A 138 -5.82 10.15 9.23
N PHE A 139 -7.02 10.47 8.75
CA PHE A 139 -8.25 10.34 9.52
C PHE A 139 -8.52 8.90 9.98
N VAL A 140 -8.30 7.93 9.08
CA VAL A 140 -8.42 6.50 9.40
C VAL A 140 -7.38 6.08 10.43
N CYS A 141 -6.11 6.49 10.27
CA CYS A 141 -5.06 6.22 11.25
C CYS A 141 -5.39 6.81 12.63
N HIS A 142 -5.83 8.07 12.67
CA HIS A 142 -6.22 8.76 13.89
C HIS A 142 -7.39 8.04 14.60
N ARG A 143 -8.39 7.57 13.84
CA ARG A 143 -9.50 6.78 14.38
C ARG A 143 -9.08 5.39 14.87
N LEU A 144 -8.15 4.74 14.18
CA LEU A 144 -7.62 3.43 14.58
C LEU A 144 -6.82 3.50 15.89
N VAL A 145 -5.95 4.51 16.03
CA VAL A 145 -5.18 4.76 17.25
C VAL A 145 -6.10 4.99 18.44
N GLY A 146 -7.16 5.79 18.27
CA GLY A 146 -8.14 6.04 19.33
C GLY A 146 -9.06 4.85 19.65
N SER A 147 -9.02 3.78 18.86
CA SER A 147 -9.89 2.61 19.02
C SER A 147 -9.33 1.58 20.03
N ARG A 148 -10.14 0.56 20.37
CA ARG A 148 -9.73 -0.57 21.21
C ARG A 148 -8.51 -1.31 20.65
N ILE A 149 -8.38 -1.36 19.32
CA ILE A 149 -7.26 -2.00 18.61
C ILE A 149 -5.95 -1.22 18.83
N GLY A 150 -5.97 0.11 18.76
CA GLY A 150 -4.78 0.94 19.02
C GLY A 150 -4.26 0.80 20.45
N ARG A 151 -5.15 0.69 21.43
CA ARG A 151 -4.77 0.40 22.83
C ARG A 151 -4.19 -0.99 23.03
N ALA A 152 -4.62 -1.98 22.23
CA ALA A 152 -4.04 -3.32 22.26
C ALA A 152 -2.61 -3.33 21.68
N PHE A 153 -2.30 -2.47 20.71
CA PHE A 153 -0.95 -2.32 20.17
C PHE A 153 0.04 -1.71 21.17
N VAL A 154 -0.39 -0.73 21.96
CA VAL A 154 0.45 -0.12 23.01
C VAL A 154 0.74 -1.09 24.16
N ALA A 155 -0.09 -2.13 24.34
CA ALA A 155 0.06 -3.12 25.41
C ALA A 155 0.93 -4.35 25.04
N LEU A 156 1.40 -4.45 23.79
CA LEU A 156 2.17 -5.58 23.25
C LEU A 156 3.67 -5.49 23.57
#